data_AF-X1G2M3-F1
#
_entry.id   AF-X1G2M3-F1
#
_cell.length_a   1.000
_cell.length_b   1.000
_cell.length_c   1.000
_cell.angle_alpha   90.00
_cell.angle_beta   90.00
_cell.angle_gamma   90.00
#
_symmetry.space_group_name_H-M   'P 1'
#
loop_
_entity.id
_entity.type
_entity.pdbx_description
1 polymer ?
#
loop_
_entity_poly.entity_id
_entity_poly.type
_entity_poly.pdbx_seq_one_letter_code
_entity_poly.pdbx_strand_id
1 'polypeptide(L)'
;MKFTDTFFGNLIASKAFGPKQKFLKLYGKDKTLTASDTQFNISDGLGRVSEELEYDDDELCCMRKLLENFALSILLPDKNKLCSSGGENLRDMAVIESAYLSARTGMAEEPGKILKISQIEPANIWPGHK
;
A
#
# COMPACT_ATOMS: atom_id res chain seq x y z
N MET A 1 -1.00 10.28 7.95
CA MET A 1 -2.00 9.21 8.12
C MET A 1 -1.87 8.61 9.50
N LYS A 2 -2.99 8.41 10.22
CA LYS A 2 -3.03 7.76 11.55
C LYS A 2 -3.59 6.35 11.38
N PHE A 3 -2.85 5.34 11.81
CA PHE A 3 -3.30 3.93 11.76
C PHE A 3 -3.80 3.47 13.13
N THR A 4 -3.08 3.84 14.19
CA THR A 4 -3.45 3.64 15.60
C THR A 4 -3.04 4.86 16.41
N ASP A 5 -3.23 4.86 17.74
CA ASP A 5 -2.75 5.95 18.60
C ASP A 5 -1.22 6.07 18.66
N THR A 6 -0.50 5.01 18.30
CA THR A 6 0.97 4.94 18.37
C THR A 6 1.63 4.75 17.00
N PHE A 7 0.85 4.48 15.94
CA PHE A 7 1.37 4.22 14.61
C PHE A 7 0.85 5.24 13.59
N PHE A 8 1.80 5.97 13.00
CA PHE A 8 1.54 7.04 12.04
C PHE A 8 2.46 6.86 10.83
N GLY A 9 1.97 7.26 9.66
CA GLY A 9 2.75 7.23 8.43
C GLY A 9 2.55 8.48 7.59
N ASN A 10 3.58 8.82 6.83
CA ASN A 10 3.54 9.84 5.80
C ASN A 10 3.83 9.19 4.44
N LEU A 11 3.05 9.56 3.43
CA LEU A 11 3.25 9.14 2.05
C LEU A 11 3.48 10.40 1.22
N ILE A 12 4.65 10.48 0.59
CA ILE A 12 5.04 11.62 -0.24
C ILE A 12 5.25 11.09 -1.66
N ALA A 13 4.56 11.70 -2.61
CA ALA A 13 4.73 11.44 -4.02
C ALA A 13 4.88 12.78 -4.76
N SER A 14 5.89 12.88 -5.63
CA SER A 14 6.10 14.07 -6.46
C SER A 14 6.65 13.68 -7.83
N LYS A 15 6.25 14.43 -8.85
CA LYS A 15 6.81 14.36 -10.20
C LYS A 15 7.85 15.47 -10.48
N ALA A 16 8.03 16.42 -9.56
CA ALA A 16 8.79 17.65 -9.79
C ALA A 16 10.00 17.84 -8.86
N PHE A 17 10.25 16.92 -7.92
CA PHE A 17 11.35 17.03 -6.96
C PHE A 17 12.49 16.06 -7.27
N GLY A 18 13.69 16.61 -7.39
CA GLY A 18 14.97 15.90 -7.22
C GLY A 18 15.20 14.69 -8.14
N PRO A 19 16.30 13.93 -7.90
CA PRO A 19 16.46 12.61 -8.51
C PRO A 19 15.32 11.69 -8.06
N LYS A 20 14.92 10.76 -8.94
CA LYS A 20 13.88 9.77 -8.65
C LYS A 20 14.28 8.98 -7.40
N GLN A 21 13.48 9.08 -6.35
CA GLN A 21 13.65 8.34 -5.11
C GLN A 21 12.35 7.58 -4.82
N LYS A 22 12.51 6.30 -4.49
CA LYS A 22 11.45 5.45 -3.97
C LYS A 22 12.03 4.71 -2.78
N PHE A 23 11.46 4.97 -1.61
CA PHE A 23 11.84 4.25 -0.41
C PHE A 23 10.69 4.23 0.59
N LEU A 24 10.64 3.16 1.38
CA LEU A 24 9.84 3.03 2.58
C LEU A 24 10.79 3.10 3.77
N LYS A 25 10.45 3.93 4.75
CA LYS A 25 11.22 4.04 5.99
C LYS A 25 10.32 3.77 7.19
N LEU A 26 10.71 2.79 8.01
CA LEU A 26 10.01 2.40 9.22
C LEU A 26 10.88 2.75 10.42
N TYR A 27 10.31 3.51 11.36
CA TYR A 27 10.99 3.91 12.59
C TYR A 27 10.46 3.05 13.75
N GLY A 28 11.36 2.26 14.33
CA GLY A 28 11.16 1.59 15.60
C GLY A 28 11.82 2.35 16.74
N LYS A 29 11.72 1.78 17.95
CA LYS A 29 12.28 2.39 19.17
C LYS A 29 13.80 2.61 19.07
N ASP A 30 14.52 1.59 18.62
CA ASP A 30 15.99 1.56 18.62
C ASP A 30 16.58 1.34 17.22
N LYS A 31 15.72 1.11 16.22
CA LYS A 31 16.11 0.76 14.85
C LYS A 31 15.26 1.47 13.82
N THR A 32 15.87 1.73 12.68
CA THR A 32 15.23 2.27 11.50
C THR A 32 15.46 1.31 10.33
N LEU A 33 14.39 0.91 9.66
CA LEU A 33 14.46 0.08 8.45
C LEU A 33 14.19 0.97 7.25
N THR A 34 15.04 0.90 6.23
CA THR A 34 14.86 1.64 4.97
C THR A 34 14.94 0.65 3.82
N ALA A 35 13.84 0.50 3.07
CA ALA A 35 13.81 -0.28 1.85
C ALA A 35 13.71 0.68 0.65
N SER A 36 14.55 0.54 -0.36
CA SER A 36 14.47 1.28 -1.63
C SER A 36 14.23 0.35 -2.82
N ASP A 37 14.42 0.83 -4.04
CA ASP A 37 14.35 0.01 -5.25
C ASP A 37 15.48 -1.04 -5.33
N THR A 38 16.62 -0.84 -4.64
CA THR A 38 17.83 -1.68 -4.81
C THR A 38 18.52 -2.09 -3.51
N GLN A 39 18.12 -1.53 -2.38
CA GLN A 39 18.80 -1.77 -1.11
C GLN A 39 17.82 -1.79 0.06
N PHE A 40 18.13 -2.64 1.04
CA PHE A 40 17.47 -2.69 2.32
C PHE A 40 18.49 -2.49 3.43
N ASN A 41 18.30 -1.42 4.21
CA ASN A 41 19.23 -0.96 5.22
C ASN A 41 18.57 -0.96 6.60
N ILE A 42 19.26 -1.53 7.57
CA ILE A 42 18.91 -1.46 9.00
C ILE A 42 19.91 -0.53 9.67
N SER A 43 19.41 0.53 10.29
CA SER A 43 20.23 1.44 11.10
C SER A 43 19.77 1.51 12.55
N ASP A 44 20.71 1.82 13.44
CA ASP A 44 20.43 2.08 14.85
C ASP A 44 19.86 3.50 15.08
N GLY A 45 19.51 3.82 16.33
CA GLY A 45 19.04 5.15 16.72
C GLY A 45 20.05 6.29 16.51
N LEU A 46 21.32 5.99 16.22
CA LEU A 46 22.37 6.95 15.88
C LEU A 46 22.57 7.09 14.36
N GLY A 47 21.77 6.38 13.56
CA GLY A 47 21.87 6.36 12.10
C GLY A 47 23.01 5.51 11.56
N ARG A 48 23.68 4.70 12.39
CA ARG A 48 24.73 3.79 11.94
C ARG A 48 24.08 2.57 11.31
N VAL A 49 24.48 2.24 10.09
CA VAL A 49 23.99 1.06 9.37
C VAL A 49 24.60 -0.18 10.04
N SER A 50 23.73 -1.05 10.56
CA SER A 50 24.12 -2.33 11.13
C SER A 50 24.06 -3.46 10.11
N GLU A 51 23.19 -3.34 9.11
CA GLU A 51 22.98 -4.35 8.06
C GLU A 51 22.54 -3.66 6.77
N GLU A 52 23.06 -4.14 5.65
CA GLU A 52 22.78 -3.66 4.30
C GLU A 52 22.67 -4.88 3.38
N LEU A 53 21.57 -4.94 2.65
CA LEU A 53 21.26 -6.00 1.69
C LEU A 53 20.96 -5.35 0.34
N GLU A 54 21.77 -5.66 -0.66
CA GLU A 54 21.52 -5.23 -2.04
C GLU A 54 20.68 -6.28 -2.77
N TYR A 55 19.79 -5.80 -3.63
CA TYR A 55 19.00 -6.62 -4.53
C TYR A 55 18.79 -5.91 -5.87
N ASP A 56 18.68 -6.70 -6.94
CA ASP A 56 18.46 -6.22 -8.30
C ASP A 56 17.17 -6.84 -8.85
N ASP A 57 16.07 -6.59 -8.13
CA ASP A 57 14.74 -6.96 -8.59
C ASP A 57 14.24 -5.88 -9.57
N ASP A 58 14.50 -6.09 -10.86
CA ASP A 58 13.98 -5.21 -11.90
C ASP A 58 12.44 -5.33 -12.04
N GLU A 59 11.86 -4.42 -12.82
CA GLU A 59 10.41 -4.37 -13.05
C GLU A 59 9.88 -5.68 -13.68
N LEU A 60 10.66 -6.30 -14.56
CA LEU A 60 10.31 -7.56 -15.22
C LEU A 60 10.28 -8.73 -14.22
N CYS A 61 11.25 -8.79 -13.30
CA CYS A 61 11.31 -9.75 -12.21
C CYS A 61 10.09 -9.62 -11.31
N CYS A 62 9.75 -8.40 -10.90
CA CYS A 62 8.58 -8.13 -10.06
C CYS A 62 7.27 -8.53 -10.77
N MET A 63 7.11 -8.15 -12.04
CA MET A 63 5.92 -8.49 -12.81
C MET A 63 5.77 -10.00 -13.02
N ARG A 64 6.88 -10.71 -13.26
CA ARG A 64 6.89 -12.17 -13.34
C ARG A 64 6.43 -12.81 -12.02
N LYS A 65 6.97 -12.37 -10.87
CA LYS A 65 6.58 -12.87 -9.53
C LYS A 65 5.08 -12.67 -9.28
N LEU A 66 4.52 -11.52 -9.67
CA LEU A 66 3.08 -11.25 -9.52
C LEU A 66 2.22 -12.16 -10.39
N LEU A 67 2.59 -12.35 -11.67
CA LEU A 67 1.87 -13.26 -12.58
C LEU A 67 1.96 -14.71 -12.14
N GLU A 68 3.13 -15.13 -11.64
CA GLU A 68 3.33 -16.46 -11.09
C GLU A 68 2.47 -16.69 -9.84
N ASN A 69 2.45 -15.73 -8.90
CA ASN A 69 1.55 -15.81 -7.74
C ASN A 69 0.09 -15.94 -8.16
N PHE A 70 -0.35 -15.15 -9.15
CA PHE A 70 -1.71 -15.22 -9.68
C PHE A 70 -2.01 -16.61 -10.26
N ALA A 71 -1.16 -17.12 -11.15
CA ALA A 71 -1.35 -18.44 -11.75
C ALA A 71 -1.36 -19.56 -10.69
N LEU A 72 -0.42 -19.53 -9.74
CA LEU A 72 -0.34 -20.50 -8.66
C LEU A 72 -1.54 -20.44 -7.71
N SER A 73 -2.12 -19.27 -7.49
CA SER A 73 -3.33 -19.14 -6.67
C SER A 73 -4.57 -19.79 -7.30
N ILE A 74 -4.62 -19.86 -8.63
CA ILE A 74 -5.69 -20.56 -9.36
C ILE A 74 -5.42 -22.06 -9.37
N LEU A 75 -4.18 -22.46 -9.66
CA LEU A 75 -3.81 -23.87 -9.83
C LEU A 75 -3.72 -24.63 -8.50
N LEU A 76 -3.28 -23.95 -7.44
CA LEU A 76 -2.97 -24.54 -6.12
C LEU A 76 -3.47 -23.61 -4.99
N PRO A 77 -4.80 -23.35 -4.90
CA PRO A 77 -5.36 -22.35 -3.99
C PRO A 77 -5.10 -22.63 -2.51
N ASP A 78 -5.02 -23.90 -2.10
CA ASP A 78 -4.75 -24.27 -0.71
C ASP A 78 -3.29 -23.98 -0.28
N LYS A 79 -2.38 -23.85 -1.26
CA LYS A 79 -0.95 -23.63 -1.03
C LYS A 79 -0.52 -22.20 -1.32
N ASN A 80 -1.23 -21.51 -2.22
CA ASN A 80 -0.84 -20.20 -2.72
C ASN A 80 -2.01 -19.23 -2.57
N LYS A 81 -1.91 -18.36 -1.57
CA LYS A 81 -2.81 -17.21 -1.47
C LYS A 81 -2.36 -16.14 -2.46
N LEU A 82 -3.34 -15.47 -3.07
CA LEU A 82 -3.07 -14.24 -3.83
C LEU A 82 -2.38 -13.22 -2.93
N CYS A 83 -1.39 -12.52 -3.49
CA CYS A 83 -0.68 -11.44 -2.80
C CYS A 83 -1.61 -10.27 -2.40
N SER A 84 -2.71 -10.08 -3.13
CA SER A 84 -3.75 -9.12 -2.78
C SER A 84 -5.12 -9.58 -3.27
N SER A 85 -6.16 -9.04 -2.63
CA SER A 85 -7.55 -9.26 -2.98
C SER A 85 -8.21 -7.99 -3.51
N GLY A 86 -9.32 -8.13 -4.23
CA GLY A 86 -10.13 -6.97 -4.66
C GLY A 86 -10.60 -6.10 -3.49
N GLY A 87 -10.90 -6.71 -2.33
CA GLY A 87 -11.28 -5.97 -1.13
C GLY A 87 -10.15 -5.15 -0.53
N GLU A 88 -8.91 -5.61 -0.59
CA GLU A 88 -7.72 -4.83 -0.20
C GLU A 88 -7.48 -3.68 -1.17
N ASN A 89 -7.56 -3.94 -2.48
CA ASN A 89 -7.42 -2.90 -3.50
C ASN A 89 -8.48 -1.78 -3.34
N LEU A 90 -9.73 -2.12 -2.98
CA LEU A 90 -10.77 -1.12 -2.69
C LEU A 90 -10.43 -0.27 -1.47
N ARG A 91 -9.80 -0.84 -0.43
CA ARG A 91 -9.33 -0.08 0.74
C ARG A 91 -8.23 0.89 0.35
N ASP A 92 -7.30 0.47 -0.50
CA ASP A 92 -6.24 1.34 -1.02
C ASP A 92 -6.82 2.52 -1.81
N MET A 93 -7.81 2.25 -2.67
CA MET A 93 -8.51 3.31 -3.41
C MET A 93 -9.22 4.29 -2.47
N ALA A 94 -9.89 3.81 -1.41
CA ALA A 94 -10.52 4.67 -0.43
C ALA A 94 -9.51 5.59 0.29
N VAL A 95 -8.27 5.12 0.53
CA VAL A 95 -7.20 5.96 1.10
C VAL A 95 -6.78 7.05 0.11
N ILE A 96 -6.61 6.72 -1.17
CA ILE A 96 -6.25 7.69 -2.22
C ILE A 96 -7.33 8.78 -2.35
N GLU A 97 -8.61 8.37 -2.42
CA GLU A 97 -9.74 9.30 -2.51
C GLU A 97 -9.83 10.20 -1.27
N SER A 98 -9.61 9.63 -0.08
CA SER A 98 -9.58 10.41 1.18
C SER A 98 -8.45 11.45 1.18
N ALA A 99 -7.28 11.10 0.65
CA ALA A 99 -6.17 12.04 0.55
C ALA A 99 -6.50 13.19 -0.41
N TYR A 100 -7.14 12.89 -1.54
CA TYR A 100 -7.59 13.91 -2.50
C TYR A 100 -8.65 14.83 -1.90
N LEU A 101 -9.66 14.27 -1.23
CA LEU A 101 -10.73 15.04 -0.60
C LEU A 101 -10.17 15.91 0.54
N SER A 102 -9.32 15.35 1.40
CA SER A 102 -8.64 16.09 2.48
C SER A 102 -7.83 17.27 1.97
N ALA A 103 -7.10 17.10 0.85
CA ALA A 103 -6.36 18.18 0.23
C ALA A 103 -7.27 19.31 -0.30
N ARG A 104 -8.50 18.99 -0.73
CA ARG A 104 -9.48 19.96 -1.23
C ARG A 104 -10.22 20.70 -0.11
N THR A 105 -10.54 20.00 0.98
CA THR A 105 -11.36 20.54 2.08
C THR A 105 -10.53 21.13 3.20
N GLY A 106 -9.25 20.76 3.31
CA GLY A 106 -8.40 21.07 4.46
C GLY A 106 -8.79 20.31 5.73
N MET A 107 -9.72 19.37 5.64
CA MET A 107 -10.23 18.58 6.77
C MET A 107 -9.67 17.17 6.76
N ALA A 108 -9.60 16.54 7.93
CA ALA A 108 -9.21 15.13 8.04
C ALA A 108 -10.35 14.22 7.57
N GLU A 109 -10.03 13.25 6.72
CA GLU A 109 -10.98 12.28 6.18
C GLU A 109 -10.81 10.90 6.81
N GLU A 110 -11.88 10.10 6.82
CA GLU A 110 -11.89 8.72 7.34
C GLU A 110 -12.16 7.74 6.19
N PRO A 111 -11.13 7.05 5.65
CA PRO A 111 -11.28 6.18 4.47
C PRO A 111 -12.37 5.12 4.60
N GLY A 112 -12.60 4.62 5.81
CA GLY A 112 -13.66 3.65 6.10
C GLY A 112 -15.07 4.15 5.78
N LYS A 113 -15.32 5.47 5.82
CA LYS A 113 -16.61 6.06 5.44
C LYS A 113 -16.85 5.99 3.93
N ILE A 114 -15.82 6.16 3.12
CA ILE A 114 -15.92 6.07 1.65
C ILE A 114 -16.37 4.67 1.23
N LEU A 115 -15.79 3.63 1.86
CA LEU A 115 -16.18 2.23 1.60
C LEU A 115 -17.65 1.96 1.95
N LYS A 116 -18.15 2.52 3.05
CA LYS A 116 -19.56 2.37 3.46
C LYS A 116 -20.53 3.06 2.49
N ILE A 117 -20.13 4.20 1.92
CA ILE A 117 -20.93 4.91 0.90
C ILE A 117 -20.98 4.11 -0.41
N SER A 118 -19.89 3.44 -0.80
CA SER A 118 -19.90 2.57 -1.99
C SER A 118 -20.75 1.30 -1.81
N GLN A 119 -21.14 0.97 -0.59
CA GLN A 119 -22.05 -0.14 -0.27
C GLN A 119 -23.54 0.29 -0.25
N ILE A 120 -23.88 1.52 -0.67
CA ILE A 120 -25.27 1.87 -0.98
C ILE A 120 -25.79 0.84 -1.97
N GLU A 121 -26.83 0.11 -1.57
CA GLU A 121 -27.46 -0.96 -2.34
C GLU A 121 -27.61 -0.55 -3.80
N PRO A 122 -27.36 -1.44 -4.77
CA PRO A 122 -27.73 -1.15 -6.15
C PRO A 122 -29.20 -0.78 -6.11
N ALA A 123 -29.53 0.47 -6.48
CA ALA A 123 -30.91 0.83 -6.77
C ALA A 123 -31.46 -0.30 -7.64
N ASN A 124 -32.53 -0.96 -7.21
CA ASN A 124 -33.13 -2.06 -7.96
C ASN A 124 -33.48 -1.54 -9.37
N ILE A 125 -32.57 -1.73 -10.32
CA ILE A 125 -32.75 -1.29 -11.72
C ILE A 125 -33.66 -2.29 -12.46
N TRP A 126 -34.04 -3.39 -11.81
CA TRP A 126 -34.93 -4.40 -12.36
C TRP A 126 -36.08 -4.69 -11.40
N PRO A 127 -37.21 -3.97 -11.53
CA PRO A 127 -38.41 -4.31 -10.78
C PRO A 127 -39.09 -5.50 -11.47
N GLY A 128 -38.91 -6.68 -10.90
CA GLY A 128 -39.81 -7.80 -11.12
C GLY A 128 -39.23 -8.96 -11.93
N HIS A 129 -38.92 -10.03 -11.22
CA HIS A 129 -39.35 -11.36 -11.62
C HIS A 129 -39.81 -12.09 -10.35
N LYS A 130 -41.12 -12.34 -10.28
CA LYS A 130 -41.74 -13.28 -9.35
C LYS A 130 -41.53 -14.70 -9.86
#